data_AF-A0A454CVX3-F1
#
_entry.id   AF-A0A454CVX3-F1
#
_cell.length_a   1.000
_cell.length_b   1.000
_cell.length_c   1.000
_cell.angle_alpha   90.00
_cell.angle_beta   90.00
_cell.angle_gamma   90.00
#
_symmetry.space_group_name_H-M   'P 1'
#
loop_
_entity.id
_entity.type
_entity.pdbx_description
1 polymer ?
#
loop_
_entity_poly.entity_id
_entity_poly.type
_entity_poly.pdbx_seq_one_letter_code
_entity_poly.pdbx_strand_id
1 'polypeptide(L)'
;CSILDDLVPKESPYSEQITYVQDRPGHDRRYAIDSSKMQKELDWTPVETFETGLRKTVQWYLDNATWCKNVQDGSYQRERLGVVAGETR
;
A
#
# COMPACT_ATOMS: atom_id res chain seq x y z
N CYS A 1 8.78 -4.84 -3.71
CA CYS A 1 9.35 -5.71 -4.75
C CYS A 1 10.17 -6.81 -4.11
N SER A 2 11.32 -6.49 -3.49
CA SER A 2 12.22 -7.47 -2.84
C SER A 2 11.53 -8.47 -1.91
N ILE A 3 10.57 -8.02 -1.09
CA ILE A 3 9.81 -8.94 -0.20
C ILE A 3 9.11 -10.05 -1.00
N LEU A 4 8.53 -9.75 -2.17
CA LEU A 4 7.90 -10.76 -3.02
C LEU A 4 8.94 -11.58 -3.79
N ASP A 5 10.06 -10.97 -4.18
CA ASP A 5 11.18 -11.72 -4.77
C ASP A 5 11.65 -12.83 -3.79
N ASP A 6 11.64 -12.57 -2.48
CA ASP A 6 11.97 -13.55 -1.44
C ASP A 6 10.84 -14.58 -1.20
N LEU A 7 9.59 -14.12 -1.06
CA LEU A 7 8.48 -14.97 -0.59
C LEU A 7 7.84 -15.80 -1.71
N VAL A 8 7.81 -15.29 -2.93
CA VAL A 8 7.18 -15.92 -4.09
C VAL A 8 8.07 -15.67 -5.32
N PRO A 9 9.26 -16.30 -5.38
CA PRO A 9 10.22 -16.02 -6.45
C PRO A 9 9.65 -16.37 -7.83
N LYS A 10 10.03 -15.58 -8.83
CA LYS A 10 9.74 -15.80 -10.25
C LYS A 10 10.95 -15.40 -11.10
N GLU A 11 10.91 -15.73 -12.39
CA GLU A 11 12.02 -15.51 -13.33
C GLU A 11 12.49 -14.05 -13.45
N SER A 12 11.58 -13.09 -13.33
CA SER A 12 11.91 -11.66 -13.40
C SER A 12 11.67 -10.93 -12.06
N PRO A 13 12.46 -9.90 -11.73
CA PRO A 13 12.22 -9.10 -10.54
C PRO A 13 10.83 -8.46 -10.53
N TYR A 14 10.16 -8.45 -9.36
CA TYR A 14 8.86 -7.76 -9.23
C TYR A 14 8.93 -6.25 -9.51
N SER A 15 10.11 -5.62 -9.38
CA SER A 15 10.30 -4.20 -9.68
C SER A 15 10.11 -3.83 -11.15
N GLU A 16 10.25 -4.78 -12.08
CA GLU A 16 10.03 -4.53 -13.51
C GLU A 16 8.54 -4.27 -13.84
N GLN A 17 7.63 -4.56 -12.91
CA GLN A 17 6.20 -4.34 -13.09
C GLN A 17 5.75 -2.92 -12.72
N ILE A 18 6.66 -2.05 -12.24
CA ILE A 18 6.35 -0.67 -11.89
C ILE A 18 6.04 0.12 -13.16
N THR A 19 4.85 0.73 -13.21
CA THR A 19 4.43 1.63 -14.29
C THR A 19 4.07 2.99 -13.72
N TYR A 20 4.66 4.06 -14.27
CA TYR A 20 4.27 5.41 -13.92
C TYR A 20 3.01 5.81 -14.67
N VAL A 21 2.07 6.39 -13.93
CA VAL A 21 0.82 6.93 -14.47
C VAL A 21 0.70 8.39 -14.08
N GLN A 22 -0.25 9.11 -14.69
CA GLN A 22 -0.53 10.49 -14.33
C GLN A 22 -0.84 10.59 -12.83
N ASP A 23 -0.25 11.58 -12.17
CA ASP A 23 -0.49 11.85 -10.75
C ASP A 23 -1.96 12.23 -10.49
N ARG A 24 -2.39 12.10 -9.24
CA ARG A 24 -3.76 12.44 -8.80
C ARG A 24 -3.91 13.96 -8.67
N PRO A 25 -4.98 14.57 -9.21
CA PRO A 25 -5.30 15.96 -8.92
C PRO A 25 -5.45 16.21 -7.42
N GLY A 26 -4.77 17.23 -6.89
CA GLY A 26 -4.80 17.56 -5.47
C GLY A 26 -4.01 16.61 -4.56
N HIS A 27 -3.02 15.88 -5.08
CA HIS A 27 -2.15 15.04 -4.27
C HIS A 27 -1.22 15.87 -3.37
N ASP A 28 -1.51 15.91 -2.07
CA ASP A 28 -0.57 16.43 -1.06
C ASP A 28 0.69 15.57 -1.04
N ARG A 29 1.84 16.19 -1.30
CA ARG A 29 3.11 15.46 -1.52
C ARG A 29 3.80 14.99 -0.25
N ARG A 30 3.43 15.54 0.90
CA ARG A 30 4.11 15.25 2.16
C ARG A 30 3.17 15.34 3.35
N TYR A 31 3.06 14.22 4.04
CA TYR A 31 2.53 14.16 5.40
C TYR A 31 3.66 13.73 6.34
N ALA A 32 3.72 14.37 7.51
CA ALA A 32 4.62 13.99 8.59
C ALA A 32 3.93 14.30 9.91
N ILE A 33 4.03 13.36 10.86
CA ILE A 33 3.42 13.46 12.18
C ILE A 33 4.52 13.40 13.24
N ASP A 34 4.46 14.31 14.21
CA ASP A 34 5.24 14.24 15.43
C ASP A 34 4.41 13.51 16.51
N SER A 35 4.84 12.31 16.88
CA SER A 35 4.18 11.48 17.89
C SER A 35 4.77 11.64 19.30
N SER A 36 5.66 12.60 19.52
CA SER A 36 6.39 12.78 20.80
C SER A 36 5.46 13.01 21.99
N LYS A 37 4.29 13.63 21.79
CA LYS A 37 3.30 13.81 22.86
C LYS A 37 2.79 12.47 23.39
N MET A 38 2.39 11.55 22.50
CA MET A 38 1.90 10.23 22.89
C MET A 38 2.99 9.40 23.58
N GLN A 39 4.22 9.48 23.07
CA GLN A 39 5.36 8.79 23.68
C GLN A 39 5.58 9.25 25.13
N LYS A 40 5.49 10.56 25.39
CA LYS A 40 5.71 11.13 26.73
C LYS A 40 4.55 10.89 27.68
N GLU A 41 3.32 11.05 27.22
CA GLU A 41 2.14 11.06 28.09
C GLU A 41 1.53 9.67 28.29
N LEU A 42 1.73 8.76 27.35
CA LEU A 42 1.07 7.46 27.32
C LEU A 42 2.06 6.27 27.31
N ASP A 43 3.37 6.54 27.36
CA ASP A 43 4.42 5.53 27.20
C ASP A 43 4.25 4.68 25.91
N TRP A 44 3.65 5.29 24.89
CA TRP A 44 3.39 4.63 23.62
C TRP A 44 4.65 4.62 22.75
N THR A 45 5.00 3.48 22.17
CA THR A 45 6.05 3.36 21.15
C THR A 45 5.61 2.37 20.07
N PRO A 46 5.95 2.58 18.78
CA PRO A 46 5.64 1.59 17.76
C PRO A 46 6.40 0.28 18.02
N VAL A 47 5.67 -0.84 17.96
CA VAL A 47 6.27 -2.18 18.08
C VAL A 47 6.92 -2.63 16.77
N GLU A 48 6.42 -2.13 15.64
CA GLU A 48 6.92 -2.49 14.30
C GLU A 48 7.71 -1.33 13.69
N THR A 49 8.75 -1.66 12.92
CA THR A 49 9.31 -0.73 11.94
C THR A 49 8.52 -0.81 10.64
N PHE A 50 8.81 0.07 9.69
CA PHE A 50 8.21 -0.01 8.37
C PHE A 50 8.53 -1.34 7.67
N GLU A 51 9.78 -1.79 7.77
CA GLU A 51 10.27 -3.01 7.12
C GLU A 51 9.59 -4.26 7.68
N THR A 52 9.48 -4.37 9.01
CA THR A 52 8.84 -5.53 9.66
C THR A 52 7.34 -5.54 9.40
N GLY A 53 6.68 -4.39 9.52
CA GLY A 53 5.25 -4.23 9.25
C GLY A 53 4.89 -4.51 7.78
N LEU A 54 5.69 -4.01 6.83
CA LEU A 54 5.45 -4.23 5.40
C LEU A 54 5.62 -5.71 5.03
N ARG A 55 6.65 -6.40 5.54
CA ARG A 55 6.81 -7.84 5.29
C ARG A 55 5.64 -8.65 5.84
N LYS A 56 5.20 -8.38 7.07
CA LYS A 56 4.02 -9.05 7.67
C LYS A 56 2.76 -8.78 6.88
N THR A 57 2.57 -7.55 6.39
CA THR A 57 1.43 -7.20 5.54
C THR A 57 1.44 -8.00 4.25
N VAL A 58 2.57 -8.07 3.52
CA VAL A 58 2.68 -8.86 2.28
C VAL A 58 2.35 -10.33 2.55
N GLN A 59 2.94 -10.92 3.60
CA GLN A 59 2.66 -12.31 3.98
C GLN A 59 1.18 -12.53 4.28
N TRP A 60 0.54 -11.62 5.03
CA TRP A 60 -0.88 -11.72 5.33
C TRP A 60 -1.74 -11.77 4.07
N TYR A 61 -1.46 -10.95 3.05
CA TYR A 61 -2.20 -10.99 1.78
C TYR A 61 -2.02 -12.30 1.02
N LEU A 62 -0.82 -12.90 1.08
CA LEU A 62 -0.56 -14.22 0.48
C LEU A 62 -1.34 -15.33 1.19
N ASP A 63 -1.38 -15.29 2.53
CA ASP A 63 -2.04 -16.30 3.35
C ASP A 63 -3.58 -16.19 3.33
N ASN A 64 -4.12 -15.01 2.97
CA ASN A 64 -5.56 -14.70 3.08
C ASN A 64 -6.25 -14.51 1.72
N ALA A 65 -5.88 -15.30 0.71
CA ALA A 65 -6.43 -15.18 -0.64
C ALA A 65 -7.97 -15.27 -0.72
N THR A 66 -8.62 -16.06 0.15
CA THR A 66 -10.09 -16.13 0.23
C THR A 66 -10.70 -14.79 0.63
N TRP A 67 -10.11 -14.11 1.62
CA TRP A 67 -10.56 -12.78 2.04
C TRP A 67 -10.43 -11.79 0.88
N CYS A 68 -9.29 -11.81 0.18
CA CYS A 68 -9.04 -10.96 -0.98
C CYS A 68 -10.07 -11.15 -2.10
N LYS A 69 -10.50 -12.40 -2.34
CA LYS A 69 -11.54 -12.69 -3.34
C LYS A 69 -12.90 -12.13 -2.93
N ASN A 70 -13.26 -12.25 -1.65
CA ASN A 70 -14.55 -11.77 -1.15
C ASN A 70 -14.66 -10.24 -1.22
N VAL A 71 -13.61 -9.49 -0.90
CA VAL A 71 -13.65 -8.01 -1.02
C VAL A 71 -13.65 -7.51 -2.47
N GLN A 72 -13.45 -8.41 -3.43
CA GLN A 72 -13.43 -8.13 -4.87
C GLN A 72 -14.70 -8.62 -5.59
N ASP A 73 -15.73 -9.02 -4.86
CA ASP A 73 -16.93 -9.73 -5.34
C ASP A 73 -17.88 -8.94 -6.25
N GLY A 74 -17.53 -7.70 -6.62
CA GLY A 74 -18.24 -6.92 -7.64
C GLY A 74 -18.87 -5.62 -7.17
N SER A 75 -18.83 -5.33 -5.86
CA SER A 75 -19.25 -4.02 -5.33
C SER A 75 -18.23 -2.90 -5.60
N TYR A 76 -16.98 -3.25 -5.93
CA TYR A 76 -15.89 -2.31 -6.24
C TYR A 76 -15.51 -2.34 -7.72
N GLN A 77 -15.76 -1.25 -8.44
CA GLN A 77 -15.59 -1.16 -9.90
C GLN A 77 -14.14 -1.01 -10.36
N ARG A 78 -13.18 -0.86 -9.43
CA ARG A 78 -11.73 -0.68 -9.70
C ARG A 78 -11.40 0.47 -10.66
N GLU A 79 -12.33 1.40 -10.84
CA GLU A 79 -12.10 2.60 -11.63
C GLU A 79 -11.20 3.58 -10.86
N ARG A 80 -10.50 4.44 -11.60
CA ARG A 80 -9.73 5.53 -11.01
C ARG A 80 -10.73 6.54 -10.43
N LEU A 81 -10.79 6.63 -9.10
CA LEU A 81 -11.60 7.63 -8.42
C LEU A 81 -10.87 8.98 -8.35
N GLY A 82 -11.63 10.08 -8.34
CA GLY A 82 -11.07 11.44 -8.20
C GLY A 82 -10.57 12.06 -9.51
N VAL A 83 -11.04 11.57 -10.66
CA VAL A 83 -10.86 12.23 -11.96
C VAL A 83 -11.96 13.28 -12.13
N VAL A 84 -11.59 14.51 -12.47
CA VAL A 84 -12.59 15.55 -12.83
C VAL A 84 -13.08 15.25 -14.25
N ALA A 85 -14.40 15.16 -14.43
CA ALA A 85 -14.98 14.95 -15.76
C ALA A 85 -14.57 16.13 -16.68
N GLY A 86 -13.74 15.86 -17.69
CA GLY A 86 -13.34 16.84 -18.70
C GLY A 86 -11.84 17.02 -18.94
N GLU A 87 -10.96 16.44 -18.13
CA GLU A 87 -9.51 16.45 -18.42
C GLU A 87 -9.13 15.28 -19.34
N THR A 88 -9.53 15.41 -20.60
CA THR A 88 -8.98 14.62 -21.70
C THR A 88 -7.73 15.33 -22.23
N ARG A 89 -6.58 14.66 -22.19
CA ARG A 89 -5.62 14.69 -23.30
C ARG A 89 -4.98 13.33 -23.47
#